data_AF-K1SN71-F1
#
_entry.id   AF-K1SN71-F1
#
_cell.length_a   1.000
_cell.length_b   1.000
_cell.length_c   1.000
_cell.angle_alpha   90.00
_cell.angle_beta   90.00
_cell.angle_gamma   90.00
#
_symmetry.space_group_name_H-M   'P 1'
#
loop_
_entity.id
_entity.type
_entity.pdbx_description
1 polymer ?
#
loop_
_entity_poly.entity_id
_entity_poly.type
_entity_poly.pdbx_seq_one_letter_code
_entity_poly.pdbx_strand_id
1 'polypeptide(L)' 'MEDRDKKLLKTYAENNMSMKKTGGAVYLHYNSIRYRFRLIQRETGLNPRNFYDLEKLLAMIDKQGS' A
#
# COMPACT_ATOMS: atom_id res chain seq x y z
N MET A 1 -8.88 0.85 6.48
CA MET A 1 -7.94 1.41 5.48
C MET A 1 -8.25 2.87 5.21
N GLU A 2 -7.36 3.75 5.69
CA GLU A 2 -7.48 5.21 5.56
C GLU A 2 -7.04 5.71 4.17
N ASP A 3 -7.41 6.92 3.77
CA ASP A 3 -7.01 7.49 2.46
C ASP A 3 -5.48 7.58 2.29
N ARG A 4 -4.75 7.75 3.40
CA ARG A 4 -3.29 7.69 3.40
C ARG A 4 -2.76 6.31 3.01
N ASP A 5 -3.40 5.24 3.45
CA ASP A 5 -3.03 3.87 3.06
C ASP A 5 -3.33 3.62 1.59
N LYS A 6 -4.49 4.09 1.12
CA LYS A 6 -4.86 4.00 -0.30
C LYS A 6 -3.81 4.67 -1.18
N LYS A 7 -3.42 5.91 -0.83
CA LYS A 7 -2.35 6.65 -1.53
C LYS A 7 -1.02 5.90 -1.46
N LEU A 8 -0.65 5.39 -0.29
CA LEU A 8 0.59 4.62 -0.10
C LEU A 8 0.62 3.37 -1.01
N LEU A 9 -0.47 2.61 -1.07
CA LEU A 9 -0.57 1.39 -1.88
C LEU A 9 -0.51 1.70 -3.39
N LYS A 10 -1.20 2.74 -3.85
CA LYS A 10 -1.14 3.19 -5.25
C LYS A 10 0.27 3.61 -5.63
N THR A 11 0.90 4.48 -4.83
CA THR A 11 2.29 4.89 -5.07
C THR A 11 3.28 3.73 -4.96
N TYR A 12 3.00 2.72 -4.13
CA TYR A 12 3.81 1.50 -4.05
C TYR A 12 3.76 0.69 -5.34
N ALA A 13 2.57 0.52 -5.92
CA ALA A 13 2.37 -0.15 -7.20
C ALA A 13 2.99 0.62 -8.37
N GLU A 14 2.78 1.94 -8.45
CA GLU A 14 3.37 2.83 -9.47
C GLU A 14 4.90 2.79 -9.46
N ASN A 15 5.51 2.52 -8.30
CA ASN A 15 6.95 2.39 -8.14
C ASN A 15 7.45 0.95 -8.26
N ASN A 16 6.71 0.06 -8.92
CA ASN A 16 7.06 -1.35 -9.11
C ASN A 16 7.41 -2.04 -7.79
N MET A 17 6.64 -1.77 -6.73
CA MET A 17 6.82 -2.35 -5.39
C MET A 17 8.19 -2.03 -4.74
N SER A 18 8.88 -0.98 -5.20
CA SER A 18 10.14 -0.53 -4.60
C SER A 18 9.90 0.35 -3.38
N MET A 19 10.12 -0.19 -2.18
CA MET A 19 10.02 0.53 -0.91
C MET A 19 10.84 1.83 -0.85
N LYS A 20 12.03 1.86 -1.46
CA LYS A 20 12.91 3.05 -1.49
C LYS A 20 12.27 4.19 -2.27
N LYS A 21 11.90 3.91 -3.53
CA LYS A 21 11.22 4.88 -4.41
C LYS A 21 9.88 5.34 -3.82
N THR A 22 9.07 4.43 -3.31
CA THR A 22 7.81 4.77 -2.65
C THR A 22 8.02 5.69 -1.45
N GLY A 23 8.98 5.39 -0.57
CA GLY A 23 9.31 6.24 0.57
C GLY A 23 9.71 7.66 0.18
N GLY A 24 10.49 7.81 -0.90
CA GLY A 24 10.79 9.11 -1.48
C GLY A 24 9.54 9.83 -1.98
N ALA A 25 8.66 9.14 -2.71
CA ALA A 25 7.46 9.71 -3.32
C ALA A 25 6.38 10.11 -2.30
N VAL A 26 6.26 9.40 -1.18
CA VAL A 26 5.27 9.72 -0.12
C VAL A 26 5.88 10.38 1.13
N TYR A 27 7.17 10.75 1.08
CA TYR A 27 7.92 11.34 2.19
C TYR A 27 7.84 10.51 3.49
N LEU A 28 7.91 9.18 3.37
CA LEU A 28 7.91 8.26 4.51
C LEU A 28 9.21 7.47 4.59
N HIS A 29 9.73 7.36 5.81
CA HIS A 29 10.81 6.44 6.10
C HIS A 29 10.36 4.98 5.95
N TYR A 30 11.30 4.09 5.64
CA TYR A 30 11.07 2.66 5.41
C TYR A 30 10.26 1.98 6.53
N ASN A 31 10.58 2.29 7.79
CA ASN A 31 9.89 1.72 8.95
C ASN A 31 8.43 2.18 9.06
N SER A 32 8.16 3.43 8.68
CA SER A 32 6.79 3.97 8.67
C SER A 32 5.95 3.24 7.61
N ILE A 33 6.51 2.99 6.42
CA ILE A 33 5.82 2.20 5.39
C ILE A 33 5.57 0.77 5.89
N ARG A 34 6.57 0.11 6.46
CA ARG A 34 6.40 -1.24 7.03
C ARG A 34 5.33 -1.30 8.11
N TYR A 35 5.27 -0.28 8.97
CA TYR A 35 4.25 -0.19 9.99
C TYR A 35 2.85 -0.07 9.39
N ARG A 36 2.66 0.84 8.41
CA ARG A 36 1.38 0.98 7.70
C ARG A 36 0.99 -0.32 6.97
N PHE A 37 1.92 -0.98 6.30
CA PHE A 37 1.66 -2.28 5.65
C PHE A 37 1.23 -3.36 6.64
N ARG A 38 1.81 -3.38 7.85
CA ARG A 38 1.38 -4.29 8.91
C ARG A 38 -0.05 -4.00 9.38
N LEU A 39 -0.41 -2.71 9.52
CA LEU A 39 -1.78 -2.33 9.87
C LEU A 39 -2.77 -2.75 8.80
N ILE A 40 -2.48 -2.49 7.52
CA ILE A 40 -3.30 -2.91 6.39
C ILE A 40 -3.46 -4.43 6.38
N GLN A 41 -2.38 -5.19 6.56
CA GLN A 41 -2.44 -6.64 6.60
C GLN A 41 -3.27 -7.15 7.79
N ARG A 42 -3.17 -6.51 8.96
CA ARG A 42 -3.99 -6.86 10.12
C ARG A 42 -5.49 -6.59 9.89
N GLU A 43 -5.82 -5.51 9.18
CA GLU A 43 -7.21 -5.12 8.89
C GLU A 43 -7.83 -5.96 7.77
N THR A 44 -7.06 -6.33 6.75
CA THR A 44 -7.58 -6.94 5.51
C THR A 44 -7.23 -8.41 5.34
N GLY A 45 -6.25 -8.91 6.09
CA GLY A 45 -5.64 -10.23 5.88
C GLY A 45 -4.66 -10.29 4.70
N LEU A 46 -4.54 -9.23 3.89
CA LEU A 46 -3.74 -9.20 2.66
C LEU A 46 -2.40 -8.51 2.90
N ASN A 47 -1.29 -9.09 2.43
CA ASN A 47 0.04 -8.53 2.59
C ASN A 47 0.41 -7.62 1.41
N PRO A 48 0.55 -6.28 1.59
CA PRO A 48 0.89 -5.37 0.48
C PRO A 48 2.22 -5.68 -0.23
N ARG A 49 3.12 -6.44 0.40
CA ARG A 49 4.42 -6.82 -0.19
C ARG A 49 4.33 -8.07 -1.08
N ASN A 50 3.20 -8.77 -1.08
CA ASN A 50 2.91 -9.82 -2.05
C ASN A 50 2.19 -9.18 -3.25
N PHE A 51 2.61 -9.53 -4.46
CA PHE A 51 2.08 -8.92 -5.69
C PHE A 51 0.57 -9.13 -5.85
N TYR A 52 0.09 -10.38 -5.68
CA TYR A 52 -1.32 -10.71 -5.86
C TYR A 52 -2.20 -10.10 -4.77
N ASP A 53 -1.70 -10.04 -3.53
CA ASP A 53 -2.42 -9.37 -2.45
C ASP A 53 -2.49 -7.85 -2.69
N LEU A 54 -1.42 -7.24 -3.19
CA LEU A 54 -1.41 -5.83 -3.59
C LEU A 54 -2.42 -5.55 -4.71
N GLU A 55 -2.46 -6.38 -5.74
CA GLU A 55 -3.45 -6.28 -6.83
C GLU A 55 -4.88 -6.33 -6.29
N LYS A 56 -5.18 -7.28 -5.40
CA LYS A 56 -6.49 -7.36 -4.73
C LYS A 56 -6.81 -6.11 -3.92
N LEU A 57 -5.84 -5.60 -3.14
CA LEU A 57 -6.01 -4.38 -2.36
C LEU A 57 -6.33 -3.18 -3.24
N LEU A 58 -5.65 -3.03 -4.39
CA LEU A 58 -5.93 -1.96 -5.35
C LEU A 58 -7.33 -2.09 -5.96
N ALA A 59 -7.73 -3.31 -6.37
CA ALA A 59 -9.06 -3.55 -6.89
C ALA A 59 -10.17 -3.25 -5.86
N MET A 60 -9.93 -3.53 -4.56
CA MET A 60 -10.85 -3.15 -3.49
C MET A 60 -10.97 -1.63 -3.33
N ILE A 61 -9.88 -0.89 -3.53
CA ILE A 61 -9.87 0.57 -3.46
C ILE A 61 -10.69 1.17 -4.61
N ASP A 62 -10.49 0.70 -5.83
CA ASP A 62 -11.16 1.26 -7.01
C ASP A 62 -12.67 0.96 -7.01
N LYS A 63 -13.09 -0.20 -6.47
CA LYS A 63 -14.51 -0.54 -6.26
C LYS A 63 -15.23 0.35 -5.25
N GLN A 64 -14.52 1.03 -4.35
CA GLN A 64 -15.12 1.95 -3.38
C GLN A 64 -15.36 3.36 -3.95
N GLY A 65 -14.86 3.64 -5.15
CA GLY A 65 -14.99 4.93 -5.83
C GLY A 65 -16.00 4.93 -7.00
N SER A 66 -16.81 3.88 -7.16
CA SER A 66 -17.88 3.77 -8.17
C SER A 66 -19.25 3.78 -7.52
#